data_AF-A0A3B0K8F8-F1
#
_entry.id   AF-A0A3B0K8F8-F1
#
_cell.length_a   1.000
_cell.length_b   1.000
_cell.length_c   1.000
_cell.angle_alpha   90.00
_cell.angle_beta   90.00
_cell.angle_gamma   90.00
#
_symmetry.space_group_name_H-M   'P 1'
#
loop_
_entity.id
_entity.type
_entity.pdbx_description
1 polymer ?
#
loop_
_entity_poly.entity_id
_entity_poly.type
_entity_poly.pdbx_seq_one_letter_code
_entity_poly.pdbx_strand_id
1 'polypeptide(L)'
;MWRKNLKLSMRPSLRTLLTHKLISLKLDIASRHSRGIVGVNAQYYEQNSIKVVTLGIIELNKKHTGVNLSAEIESILEDFSLTKSQIYSVTSDNGRNIIKSIEIINEDSDASADDDEEELETQVNVCSMASLKCAAHTLQLAVKDFLKFGM
;
A
#
# COMPACT_ATOMS: atom_id res chain seq x y z
N MET A 1 -17.15 1.32 11.97
CA MET A 1 -17.24 0.09 12.81
C MET A 1 -16.53 -1.14 12.17
N TRP A 2 -15.46 -0.98 11.36
CA TRP A 2 -14.97 -2.08 10.50
C TRP A 2 -13.57 -2.65 10.83
N ARG A 3 -12.74 -1.98 11.65
CA ARG A 3 -11.44 -2.52 12.13
C ARG A 3 -11.53 -3.87 12.90
N LYS A 4 -12.73 -4.34 13.28
CA LYS A 4 -12.93 -5.49 14.18
C LYS A 4 -13.23 -6.86 13.53
N ASN A 5 -13.51 -6.93 12.21
CA ASN A 5 -14.07 -8.14 11.60
C ASN A 5 -13.13 -8.94 10.68
N LEU A 6 -11.90 -8.48 10.39
CA LEU A 6 -10.84 -9.41 10.02
C LEU A 6 -10.44 -10.12 11.31
N LYS A 7 -10.80 -11.40 11.46
CA LYS A 7 -10.64 -12.18 12.70
C LYS A 7 -9.28 -11.90 13.34
N LEU A 8 -9.29 -11.36 14.57
CA LEU A 8 -8.06 -11.05 15.34
C LEU A 8 -7.10 -12.26 15.42
N SER A 9 -7.65 -13.48 15.40
CA SER A 9 -6.90 -14.74 15.37
C SER A 9 -6.06 -14.99 14.12
N MET A 10 -6.32 -14.32 12.99
CA MET A 10 -5.56 -14.52 11.74
C MET A 10 -4.37 -13.56 11.60
N ARG A 11 -4.37 -12.44 12.34
CA ARG A 11 -3.30 -11.43 12.26
C ARG A 11 -1.92 -11.97 12.64
N PRO A 12 -1.75 -12.83 13.67
CA PRO A 12 -0.44 -13.40 13.99
C PRO A 12 0.11 -14.29 12.87
N SER A 13 -0.74 -15.15 12.29
CA SER A 13 -0.34 -16.01 11.16
C SER A 13 0.08 -15.21 9.93
N LEU A 14 -0.62 -14.10 9.64
CA LEU A 14 -0.26 -13.19 8.55
C LEU A 14 1.02 -12.40 8.84
N ARG A 15 1.29 -11.98 10.09
CA ARG A 15 2.59 -11.40 10.50
C ARG A 15 3.72 -12.35 10.13
N THR A 16 3.68 -13.59 10.64
CA THR A 16 4.71 -14.60 10.36
C THR A 16 4.86 -14.92 8.86
N LEU A 17 3.76 -15.02 8.12
CA LEU A 17 3.76 -15.29 6.68
C LEU A 17 4.44 -14.20 5.85
N LEU A 18 4.31 -12.94 6.27
CA LEU A 18 4.87 -11.77 5.56
C LEU A 18 6.24 -11.35 6.08
N THR A 19 6.74 -11.99 7.15
CA THR A 19 8.08 -11.73 7.69
C THR A 19 9.14 -12.14 6.65
N HIS A 20 10.15 -11.29 6.43
CA HIS A 20 11.19 -11.45 5.40
C HIS A 20 10.67 -11.58 3.95
N LYS A 21 9.43 -11.17 3.66
CA LYS A 21 8.92 -11.08 2.28
C LYS A 21 9.16 -9.69 1.71
N LEU A 22 9.50 -9.63 0.43
CA LEU A 22 9.41 -8.43 -0.40
C LEU A 22 7.97 -8.30 -0.92
N ILE A 23 7.34 -7.14 -0.70
CA ILE A 23 5.88 -6.95 -0.80
C ILE A 23 5.53 -5.81 -1.75
N SER A 24 4.55 -6.06 -2.62
CA SER A 24 3.84 -5.01 -3.36
C SER A 24 2.48 -4.79 -2.70
N LEU A 25 2.20 -3.56 -2.27
CA LEU A 25 0.87 -3.20 -1.77
C LEU A 25 -0.06 -2.88 -2.94
N LYS A 26 -1.34 -3.26 -2.81
CA LYS A 26 -2.42 -2.80 -3.70
C LYS A 26 -3.46 -2.10 -2.84
N LEU A 27 -3.64 -0.80 -3.10
CA LEU A 27 -4.55 0.09 -2.38
C LEU A 27 -5.72 0.42 -3.30
N ASP A 28 -6.91 -0.07 -2.93
CA ASP A 28 -8.16 0.22 -3.64
C ASP A 28 -9.01 1.18 -2.79
N ILE A 29 -9.39 2.32 -3.35
CA ILE A 29 -10.08 3.40 -2.62
C ILE A 29 -11.46 3.64 -3.21
N ALA A 30 -12.49 3.29 -2.44
CA ALA A 30 -13.88 3.56 -2.79
C ALA A 30 -14.46 4.69 -1.94
N SER A 31 -15.29 5.54 -2.54
CA SER A 31 -16.03 6.61 -1.83
C SER A 31 -17.51 6.50 -2.14
N ARG A 32 -18.36 6.34 -1.13
CA ARG A 32 -19.82 6.27 -1.30
C ARG A 32 -20.56 6.88 -0.11
N HIS A 33 -21.57 7.70 -0.35
CA HIS A 33 -22.36 8.41 0.69
C HIS A 33 -21.48 9.08 1.77
N SER A 34 -20.48 9.84 1.33
CA SER A 34 -19.51 10.55 2.19
C SER A 34 -18.64 9.66 3.11
N ARG A 35 -18.64 8.34 2.90
CA ARG A 35 -17.74 7.39 3.58
C ARG A 35 -16.70 6.88 2.60
N GLY A 36 -15.43 6.95 3.00
CA GLY A 36 -14.33 6.32 2.28
C GLY A 36 -14.04 4.93 2.82
N ILE A 37 -13.56 4.06 1.94
CA ILE A 37 -13.03 2.75 2.30
C ILE A 37 -11.72 2.55 1.53
N VAL A 38 -10.67 2.08 2.23
CA VAL A 38 -9.43 1.59 1.62
C VAL A 38 -9.34 0.09 1.83
N GLY A 39 -9.32 -0.68 0.74
CA GLY A 39 -8.87 -2.06 0.76
C GLY A 39 -7.36 -2.11 0.61
N VAL A 40 -6.66 -2.79 1.54
CA VAL A 40 -5.21 -2.98 1.49
C VAL A 40 -4.89 -4.45 1.30
N ASN A 41 -4.24 -4.77 0.19
CA ASN A 41 -3.75 -6.12 -0.09
C ASN A 41 -2.22 -6.12 -0.18
N ALA A 42 -1.57 -7.14 0.38
CA ALA A 42 -0.16 -7.44 0.19
C ALA A 42 -0.01 -8.55 -0.86
N GLN A 43 0.78 -8.30 -1.89
CA GLN A 43 1.24 -9.28 -2.87
C GLN A 43 2.70 -9.63 -2.61
N TYR A 44 3.02 -10.92 -2.57
CA TYR A 44 4.37 -11.43 -2.35
C TYR A 44 4.61 -12.71 -3.16
N TYR A 45 5.86 -13.15 -3.26
CA TYR A 45 6.25 -14.38 -3.94
C TYR A 45 6.56 -15.51 -2.95
N GLU A 46 6.02 -16.71 -3.19
CA GLU A 46 6.30 -17.89 -2.39
C GLU A 46 5.93 -19.18 -3.14
N GLN A 47 6.70 -20.25 -2.95
CA GLN A 47 6.43 -21.57 -3.54
C GLN A 47 6.21 -21.52 -5.06
N ASN A 48 7.09 -20.80 -5.76
CA ASN A 48 7.04 -20.58 -7.21
C ASN A 48 5.73 -19.93 -7.72
N SER A 49 5.07 -19.14 -6.88
CA SER A 49 3.77 -18.52 -7.16
C SER A 49 3.67 -17.11 -6.58
N ILE A 50 2.88 -16.25 -7.23
CA ILE A 50 2.48 -14.96 -6.66
C ILE A 50 1.25 -15.19 -5.77
N LYS A 51 1.36 -14.80 -4.50
CA LYS A 51 0.28 -14.87 -3.52
C LYS A 51 -0.21 -13.46 -3.18
N VAL A 52 -1.50 -13.35 -2.85
CA VAL A 52 -2.14 -12.10 -2.44
C VAL A 52 -2.96 -12.34 -1.19
N VAL A 53 -2.80 -11.50 -0.17
CA VAL A 53 -3.58 -11.52 1.07
C VAL A 53 -4.13 -10.13 1.37
N THR A 54 -5.36 -10.05 1.89
CA THR A 54 -5.95 -8.78 2.35
C THR A 54 -5.49 -8.49 3.78
N LEU A 55 -4.76 -7.39 3.98
CA LEU A 55 -4.34 -6.92 5.29
C LEU A 55 -5.49 -6.25 6.04
N GLY A 56 -6.34 -5.52 5.31
CA GLY A 56 -7.49 -4.85 5.93
C GLY A 56 -8.43 -4.16 4.96
N ILE A 57 -9.60 -3.82 5.48
CA ILE A 57 -10.57 -2.92 4.86
C ILE A 57 -10.80 -1.80 5.87
N ILE A 58 -10.19 -0.64 5.63
CA ILE A 58 -10.20 0.53 6.52
C ILE A 58 -11.37 1.43 6.13
N GLU A 59 -12.19 1.81 7.10
CA GLU A 59 -13.17 2.90 6.94
C GLU A 59 -12.47 4.24 7.20
N LEU A 60 -12.40 5.11 6.18
CA LEU A 60 -11.82 6.45 6.31
C LEU A 60 -12.85 7.38 6.97
N ASN A 61 -12.62 7.66 8.25
CA ASN A 61 -13.46 8.57 9.05
C ASN A 61 -13.01 10.05 8.94
N LYS A 62 -11.94 10.32 8.19
CA LYS A 62 -11.38 11.66 7.92
C LYS A 62 -11.44 11.97 6.42
N LYS A 63 -11.29 13.24 6.05
CA LYS A 63 -11.09 13.62 4.63
C LYS A 63 -9.88 12.88 4.07
N HIS A 64 -9.97 12.41 2.83
CA HIS A 64 -8.93 11.60 2.15
C HIS A 64 -7.75 12.49 1.70
N THR A 65 -7.11 13.23 2.60
CA THR A 65 -5.87 13.96 2.31
C THR A 65 -4.69 13.00 2.26
N GLY A 66 -3.59 13.38 1.59
CA GLY A 66 -2.36 12.56 1.58
C GLY A 66 -1.90 12.19 2.99
N VAL A 67 -1.83 13.16 3.91
CA VAL A 67 -1.46 12.95 5.33
C VAL A 67 -2.38 11.94 6.06
N ASN A 68 -3.69 11.94 5.79
CA ASN A 68 -4.59 10.98 6.44
C ASN A 68 -4.49 9.58 5.83
N LEU A 69 -4.16 9.49 4.54
CA LEU A 69 -3.96 8.22 3.85
C LEU A 69 -2.60 7.59 4.22
N SER A 70 -1.53 8.39 4.35
CA SER A 70 -0.22 7.89 4.79
C SER A 70 -0.30 7.29 6.19
N ALA A 71 -0.89 8.01 7.14
CA ALA A 71 -1.07 7.53 8.50
C ALA A 71 -1.90 6.24 8.62
N GLU A 72 -2.90 6.01 7.76
CA GLU A 72 -3.66 4.74 7.75
C GLU A 72 -2.90 3.60 7.04
N ILE A 73 -2.01 3.91 6.08
CA ILE A 73 -1.08 2.94 5.48
C ILE A 73 -0.04 2.51 6.51
N GLU A 74 0.63 3.46 7.16
CA GLU A 74 1.65 3.21 8.20
C GLU A 74 1.04 2.46 9.39
N SER A 75 -0.17 2.84 9.84
CA SER A 75 -0.90 2.08 10.87
C SER A 75 -1.20 0.62 10.47
N ILE A 76 -1.28 0.30 9.17
CA ILE A 76 -1.39 -1.08 8.67
C ILE A 76 -0.03 -1.79 8.53
N LEU A 77 1.08 -1.06 8.45
CA LEU A 77 2.44 -1.62 8.46
C LEU A 77 2.97 -1.87 9.89
N GLU A 78 2.46 -1.12 10.88
CA GLU A 78 2.63 -1.41 12.31
C GLU A 78 1.73 -2.58 12.77
N ASP A 79 0.49 -2.63 12.25
CA ASP A 79 -0.17 -3.91 12.04
C ASP A 79 0.67 -4.79 11.09
N PHE A 80 0.57 -6.11 11.13
CA PHE A 80 1.42 -6.99 10.30
C PHE A 80 2.96 -6.88 10.47
N SER A 81 3.53 -5.92 11.22
CA SER A 81 4.97 -5.77 11.54
C SER A 81 5.88 -5.68 10.31
N LEU A 82 5.51 -4.83 9.35
CA LEU A 82 6.22 -4.65 8.08
C LEU A 82 7.03 -3.36 8.09
N THR A 83 8.29 -3.42 7.67
CA THR A 83 9.12 -2.21 7.49
C THR A 83 8.86 -1.57 6.12
N LYS A 84 9.15 -0.27 5.99
CA LYS A 84 9.11 0.43 4.68
C LYS A 84 10.04 -0.24 3.65
N SER A 85 11.21 -0.74 4.08
CA SER A 85 12.16 -1.49 3.25
C SER A 85 11.65 -2.83 2.70
N GLN A 86 10.59 -3.41 3.28
CA GLN A 86 9.92 -4.58 2.68
C GLN A 86 8.97 -4.21 1.54
N ILE A 87 8.58 -2.93 1.41
CA ILE A 87 7.55 -2.49 0.44
C ILE A 87 8.22 -1.92 -0.81
N TYR A 88 8.44 -2.76 -1.83
CA TYR A 88 9.08 -2.29 -3.08
C TYR A 88 8.16 -1.47 -3.98
N SER A 89 6.84 -1.61 -3.84
CA SER A 89 5.88 -0.87 -4.66
C SER A 89 4.51 -0.76 -4.00
N VAL A 90 3.79 0.30 -4.39
CA VAL A 90 2.40 0.54 -4.02
C VAL A 90 1.61 0.80 -5.31
N THR A 91 0.67 -0.08 -5.63
CA THR A 91 -0.27 0.11 -6.76
C THR A 91 -1.55 0.73 -6.24
N SER A 92 -1.94 1.89 -6.79
CA SER A 92 -3.16 2.61 -6.41
C SER A 92 -3.93 3.15 -7.61
N ASP A 93 -5.10 3.75 -7.39
CA ASP A 93 -5.77 4.55 -8.42
C ASP A 93 -4.97 5.83 -8.79
N ASN A 94 -5.50 6.63 -9.71
CA ASN A 94 -4.87 7.90 -10.14
C ASN A 94 -5.27 9.10 -9.25
N GLY A 95 -5.78 8.82 -8.06
CA GLY A 95 -6.21 9.82 -7.09
C GLY A 95 -5.00 10.62 -6.57
N ARG A 96 -5.05 11.94 -6.76
CA ARG A 96 -3.97 12.86 -6.32
C ARG A 96 -3.55 12.63 -4.87
N ASN A 97 -4.49 12.30 -4.00
CA ASN A 97 -4.22 12.16 -2.57
C ASN A 97 -3.55 10.83 -2.20
N ILE A 98 -3.83 9.73 -2.90
CA ILE A 98 -3.14 8.44 -2.65
C ILE A 98 -1.72 8.45 -3.25
N ILE A 99 -1.54 9.14 -4.37
CA ILE A 99 -0.21 9.45 -4.90
C ILE A 99 0.57 10.29 -3.87
N LYS A 100 0.00 11.40 -3.38
CA LYS A 100 0.69 12.25 -2.39
C LYS A 100 0.96 11.55 -1.05
N SER A 101 0.14 10.59 -0.63
CA SER A 101 0.49 9.79 0.56
C SER A 101 1.72 8.92 0.37
N ILE A 102 1.94 8.38 -0.83
CA ILE A 102 3.13 7.55 -1.10
C ILE A 102 4.39 8.43 -1.14
N GLU A 103 4.31 9.64 -1.70
CA GLU A 103 5.38 10.64 -1.63
C GLU A 103 5.76 10.97 -0.19
N ILE A 104 4.78 11.28 0.68
CA ILE A 104 5.00 11.60 2.10
C ILE A 104 5.74 10.45 2.82
N ILE A 105 5.28 9.20 2.64
CA ILE A 105 5.89 8.05 3.34
C ILE A 105 7.35 7.82 2.92
N ASN A 106 7.71 8.16 1.67
CA ASN A 106 9.08 8.12 1.16
C ASN A 106 9.92 9.31 1.68
N GLU A 107 9.35 10.53 1.69
CA GLU A 107 9.99 11.73 2.26
C GLU A 107 10.40 11.53 3.74
N ASP A 108 9.57 10.81 4.52
CA ASP A 108 9.85 10.44 5.91
C ASP A 108 10.92 9.34 6.08
N SER A 109 11.40 8.71 4.99
CA SER A 109 12.39 7.62 5.03
C SER A 109 13.83 8.06 4.77
N ASP A 110 14.05 9.17 4.06
CA ASP A 110 15.39 9.65 3.70
C ASP A 110 16.19 10.25 4.90
N ALA A 111 15.61 10.24 6.10
CA ALA A 111 16.19 10.85 7.30
C ALA A 111 16.97 9.90 8.23
N SER A 112 17.08 8.61 7.91
CA SER A 112 17.61 7.59 8.84
C SER A 112 18.55 6.54 8.21
N ALA A 113 19.29 6.91 7.17
CA ALA A 113 20.34 6.06 6.60
C ALA A 113 21.71 6.40 7.24
N ASP A 114 21.96 5.86 8.44
CA ASP A 114 23.33 5.75 8.97
C ASP A 114 24.04 4.58 8.28
N ASP A 115 25.31 4.81 7.92
CA ASP A 115 26.11 4.00 6.99
C ASP A 115 27.09 3.09 7.76
N ASP A 116 26.55 2.06 8.42
CA ASP A 116 27.34 1.03 9.12
C ASP A 116 27.54 -0.21 8.21
N GLU A 117 28.71 -0.28 7.54
CA GLU A 117 29.14 -1.45 6.76
C GLU A 117 29.48 -2.66 7.65
N GLU A 118 28.70 -3.75 7.61
CA GLU A 118 29.21 -5.11 7.95
C GLU A 118 28.41 -6.24 7.25
N GLU A 119 29.16 -7.23 6.73
CA GLU A 119 28.78 -8.49 6.03
C GLU A 119 27.51 -8.56 5.14
N LEU A 120 27.74 -8.62 3.82
CA LEU A 120 26.73 -8.79 2.77
C LEU A 120 26.06 -10.18 2.74
N GLU A 121 24.99 -10.35 3.52
CA GLU A 121 23.79 -10.97 2.91
C GLU A 121 23.22 -9.99 1.88
N THR A 122 22.84 -10.44 0.68
CA THR A 122 22.31 -9.57 -0.37
C THR A 122 20.87 -9.15 -0.08
N GLN A 123 20.69 -8.32 0.94
CA GLN A 123 19.45 -7.64 1.24
C GLN A 123 19.17 -6.62 0.13
N VAL A 124 18.03 -6.77 -0.54
CA VAL A 124 17.57 -5.79 -1.54
C VAL A 124 17.16 -4.53 -0.78
N ASN A 125 18.06 -3.57 -0.66
CA ASN A 125 17.77 -2.30 0.00
C ASN A 125 16.81 -1.46 -0.86
N VAL A 126 15.52 -1.49 -0.50
CA VAL A 126 14.50 -0.64 -1.09
C VAL A 126 14.49 0.69 -0.33
N CYS A 127 15.23 1.69 -0.83
CA CYS A 127 15.25 3.02 -0.22
C CYS A 127 13.94 3.80 -0.43
N SER A 128 13.13 3.47 -1.43
CA SER A 128 11.84 4.14 -1.67
C SER A 128 10.79 3.22 -2.31
N MET A 129 9.53 3.41 -1.93
CA MET A 129 8.41 2.65 -2.50
C MET A 129 8.04 3.19 -3.89
N ALA A 130 8.06 2.32 -4.91
CA ALA A 130 7.62 2.71 -6.25
C ALA A 130 6.10 2.92 -6.32
N SER A 131 5.65 4.13 -6.65
CA SER A 131 4.24 4.47 -6.86
C SER A 131 3.76 4.04 -8.25
N LEU A 132 2.90 3.01 -8.30
CA LEU A 132 2.40 2.41 -9.54
C LEU A 132 0.93 2.76 -9.77
N LYS A 133 0.60 3.21 -10.98
CA LYS A 133 -0.77 3.53 -11.38
C LYS A 133 -1.53 2.27 -11.77
N CYS A 134 -2.73 2.09 -11.23
CA CYS A 134 -3.62 0.99 -11.59
C CYS A 134 -3.97 1.04 -13.09
N ALA A 135 -3.61 -0.01 -13.82
CA ALA A 135 -3.84 -0.12 -15.25
C ALA A 135 -5.34 -0.09 -15.61
N ALA A 136 -6.19 -0.76 -14.82
CA ALA A 136 -7.64 -0.79 -15.05
C ALA A 136 -8.27 0.60 -14.92
N HIS A 137 -7.92 1.36 -13.87
CA HIS A 137 -8.40 2.74 -13.70
C HIS A 137 -7.83 3.68 -14.77
N THR A 138 -6.56 3.51 -15.16
CA THR A 138 -5.94 4.29 -16.24
C THR A 138 -6.64 4.06 -17.59
N LEU A 139 -6.98 2.80 -17.91
CA LEU A 139 -7.78 2.47 -19.10
C LEU A 139 -9.19 3.05 -19.02
N GLN A 140 -9.85 2.98 -17.86
CA GLN A 140 -11.16 3.59 -17.64
C GLN A 140 -11.15 5.10 -17.88
N LEU A 141 -10.08 5.80 -17.45
CA LEU A 141 -9.92 7.24 -17.72
C LEU A 141 -9.76 7.50 -19.23
N ALA A 142 -8.90 6.74 -19.91
CA ALA A 142 -8.71 6.89 -21.36
C ALA A 142 -10.02 6.69 -22.16
N VAL A 143 -10.81 5.66 -21.82
CA VAL A 143 -12.13 5.42 -22.44
C VAL A 143 -13.11 6.56 -22.13
N LYS A 144 -13.11 7.06 -20.89
CA LYS A 144 -13.97 8.16 -20.44
C LYS A 144 -13.63 9.48 -21.14
N ASP A 145 -12.36 9.75 -21.40
CA ASP A 145 -11.92 10.95 -22.11
C ASP A 145 -12.22 10.85 -23.61
N PHE A 146 -12.03 9.68 -24.23
CA PHE A 146 -12.46 9.43 -25.60
C PHE A 146 -13.97 9.66 -25.79
N LEU A 147 -14.82 9.13 -24.90
CA LEU A 147 -16.27 9.31 -24.95
C LEU A 147 -16.74 10.75 -24.66
N LYS A 148 -15.86 11.63 -24.16
CA LYS A 148 -16.18 13.03 -23.83
C LYS A 148 -15.67 14.04 -24.87
N PHE A 149 -14.55 13.72 -25.52
CA PHE A 149 -13.81 14.66 -26.36
C PHE A 149 -13.44 14.10 -27.74
N GLY A 150 -13.70 12.80 -27.99
CA GLY A 150 -13.45 12.10 -29.26
C GLY A 150 -14.71 11.87 -30.11
N MET A 151 -15.82 12.52 -29.76
CA MET A 151 -17.05 12.65 -30.56
C MET A 151 -17.33 14.13 -30.82
#